data_AF-A0A2E4PQ59-F1
#
_entry.id   AF-A0A2E4PQ59-F1
#
_cell.length_a   1.000
_cell.length_b   1.000
_cell.length_c   1.000
_cell.angle_alpha   90.00
_cell.angle_beta   90.00
_cell.angle_gamma   90.00
#
_symmetry.space_group_name_H-M   'P 1'
#
loop_
_entity.id
_entity.type
_entity.pdbx_description
1 polymer ?
#
loop_
_entity_poly.entity_id
_entity_poly.type
_entity_poly.pdbx_seq_one_letter_code
_entity_poly.pdbx_strand_id
1 'polypeptide(L)'
;MISEQKIKKWVEIYLDHINKISIETHIKDEEGYKFQAVETFQKNFDIEAQDLGDMLDKSIIVNNLVVGAHYFPRKMLLIFASQFPDKTREILRNLFNEDKDIIARINEAHADLDRLMDIQNKELGGEAHSYAGLRFLSLLLGYHNPEAYNAMKPREWRAFAGYINDEFKIAPKTSEGDKYKILSEHTDALLEYIKGNEQIEKIRGSLTRGLDFDDLGYRWITQDVIYVTARLLKDEYNKEKEQIEKIEQVETSDEDNKDDNKSETIGDPEMQFQWEKELENFIVRNWERISIEEGLTLYEDEDGEIGQQYPTDSGAIDILATDKDNNFVVIELKKGRSGEKVVGQILHYMGWVKSNLATNGQDVRGIIIASDGSVRLTNAVGMVADKIQVKYYRVGLDFIDPK
;
A
#
# COMPACT_ATOMS: atom_id res chain seq x y z
N MET A 1 -2.29 24.05 4.93
CA MET A 1 -1.38 24.81 4.01
C MET A 1 -0.05 24.07 3.93
N ILE A 2 0.58 23.97 2.75
CA ILE A 2 1.88 23.28 2.57
C ILE A 2 2.98 24.02 3.36
N SER A 3 3.75 23.28 4.16
CA SER A 3 4.82 23.80 5.02
C SER A 3 6.19 23.64 4.37
N GLU A 4 6.81 24.77 3.98
CA GLU A 4 8.18 24.80 3.47
C GLU A 4 9.20 24.26 4.46
N GLN A 5 9.00 24.48 5.76
CA GLN A 5 9.89 23.95 6.80
C GLN A 5 9.86 22.41 6.84
N LYS A 6 8.68 21.81 6.64
CA LYS A 6 8.54 20.35 6.57
C LYS A 6 9.11 19.81 5.26
N ILE A 7 8.94 20.50 4.14
CA ILE A 7 9.64 20.15 2.88
C ILE A 7 11.16 20.13 3.08
N LYS A 8 11.72 21.19 3.68
CA LYS A 8 13.14 21.26 4.02
C LYS A 8 13.58 20.05 4.84
N LYS A 9 12.83 19.72 5.90
CA LYS A 9 13.17 18.58 6.76
C LYS A 9 13.12 17.25 6.02
N TRP A 10 12.15 17.08 5.12
CA TRP A 10 12.03 15.89 4.26
C TRP A 10 13.26 15.72 3.35
N VAL A 11 13.73 16.80 2.75
CA VAL A 11 14.94 16.81 1.91
C VAL A 11 16.21 16.59 2.72
N GLU A 12 16.32 17.15 3.93
CA GLU A 12 17.45 16.89 4.82
C GLU A 12 17.57 15.40 5.16
N ILE A 13 16.46 14.72 5.47
CA ILE A 13 16.46 13.26 5.75
C ILE A 13 16.96 12.46 4.53
N TYR A 14 16.51 12.83 3.33
CA TYR A 14 16.99 12.22 2.09
C TYR A 14 18.51 12.39 1.94
N LEU A 15 19.00 13.63 2.03
CA LEU A 15 20.42 13.94 1.84
C LEU A 15 21.30 13.25 2.90
N ASP A 16 20.84 13.19 4.16
CA ASP A 16 21.55 12.50 5.24
C ASP A 16 21.67 11.00 4.96
N HIS A 17 20.61 10.37 4.43
CA HIS A 17 20.67 8.96 4.01
C HIS A 17 21.66 8.76 2.85
N ILE A 18 21.57 9.57 1.79
CA ILE A 18 22.49 9.47 0.64
C ILE A 18 23.95 9.66 1.08
N ASN A 19 24.22 10.60 1.99
CA ASN A 19 25.56 10.80 2.55
C ASN A 19 26.04 9.59 3.36
N LYS A 20 25.13 8.91 4.08
CA LYS A 20 25.45 7.71 4.87
C LYS A 20 25.78 6.50 4.00
N ILE A 21 25.05 6.29 2.91
CA ILE A 21 25.22 5.10 2.05
C ILE A 21 26.14 5.36 0.85
N SER A 22 26.41 6.62 0.51
CA SER A 22 27.01 7.11 -0.74
C SER A 22 26.07 7.07 -1.96
N ILE A 23 26.29 7.99 -2.89
CA ILE A 23 25.55 8.10 -4.15
C ILE A 23 25.74 6.83 -4.99
N GLU A 24 26.94 6.27 -5.01
CA GLU A 24 27.26 5.06 -5.77
C GLU A 24 26.45 3.85 -5.29
N THR A 25 26.33 3.66 -3.97
CA THR A 25 25.49 2.60 -3.38
C THR A 25 24.03 2.86 -3.70
N HIS A 26 23.55 4.10 -3.56
CA HIS A 26 22.16 4.44 -3.84
C HIS A 26 21.78 4.12 -5.29
N ILE A 27 22.64 4.44 -6.26
CA ILE A 27 22.41 4.11 -7.68
C ILE A 27 22.38 2.60 -7.89
N LYS A 28 23.36 1.89 -7.34
CA LYS A 28 23.58 0.47 -7.65
C LYS A 28 22.59 -0.45 -6.93
N ASP A 29 22.34 -0.18 -5.66
CA ASP A 29 21.69 -1.10 -4.74
C ASP A 29 20.28 -0.64 -4.32
N GLU A 30 19.91 0.64 -4.56
CA GLU A 30 18.58 1.18 -4.24
C GLU A 30 17.80 1.62 -5.49
N GLU A 31 17.96 2.86 -5.97
CA GLU A 31 16.96 3.53 -6.81
C GLU A 31 17.39 3.77 -8.27
N GLY A 32 18.65 3.49 -8.63
CA GLY A 32 19.14 3.72 -9.99
C GLY A 32 18.42 2.92 -11.08
N TYR A 33 17.84 1.76 -10.74
CA TYR A 33 17.05 0.96 -11.69
C TYR A 33 15.82 1.71 -12.23
N LYS A 34 15.29 2.68 -11.48
CA LYS A 34 14.13 3.49 -11.91
C LYS A 34 14.46 4.33 -13.14
N PHE A 35 15.64 4.96 -13.14
CA PHE A 35 16.14 5.77 -14.25
C PHE A 35 16.50 4.90 -15.46
N GLN A 36 17.07 3.71 -15.24
CA GLN A 36 17.28 2.73 -16.31
C GLN A 36 15.98 2.24 -16.94
N ALA A 37 14.90 2.15 -16.16
CA ALA A 37 13.59 1.77 -16.68
C ALA A 37 13.02 2.86 -17.61
N VAL A 38 13.21 4.14 -17.29
CA VAL A 38 12.87 5.27 -18.19
C VAL A 38 13.62 5.15 -19.50
N GLU A 39 14.94 5.02 -19.42
CA GLU A 39 15.82 4.88 -20.58
C GLU A 39 15.38 3.72 -21.49
N THR A 40 15.07 2.58 -20.87
CA THR A 40 14.63 1.40 -21.60
C THR A 40 13.29 1.63 -22.29
N PHE A 41 12.34 2.29 -21.63
CA PHE A 41 11.07 2.64 -22.25
C PHE A 41 11.27 3.60 -23.43
N GLN A 42 12.02 4.69 -23.23
CA GLN A 42 12.27 5.70 -24.26
C GLN A 42 12.95 5.11 -25.51
N LYS A 43 13.86 4.15 -25.34
CA LYS A 43 14.57 3.51 -26.47
C LYS A 43 13.72 2.54 -27.29
N ASN A 44 12.74 1.88 -26.66
CA ASN A 44 12.03 0.77 -27.27
C ASN A 44 10.57 1.08 -27.61
N PHE A 45 9.98 2.13 -27.00
CA PHE A 45 8.57 2.41 -27.14
C PHE A 45 8.24 3.01 -28.52
N ASP A 46 7.47 2.27 -29.30
CA ASP A 46 6.89 2.73 -30.56
C ASP A 46 5.42 2.29 -30.61
N ILE A 47 4.51 3.25 -30.40
CA ILE A 47 3.07 2.98 -30.40
C ILE A 47 2.55 2.46 -31.76
N GLU A 48 3.28 2.73 -32.85
CA GLU A 48 2.95 2.25 -34.20
C GLU A 48 3.52 0.86 -34.50
N ALA A 49 4.27 0.24 -33.57
CA ALA A 49 4.85 -1.07 -33.77
C ALA A 49 3.79 -2.10 -34.19
N GLN A 50 4.15 -2.93 -35.17
CA GLN A 50 3.28 -3.96 -35.71
C GLN A 50 2.88 -4.98 -34.63
N ASP A 51 3.84 -5.43 -33.83
CA ASP A 51 3.62 -6.27 -32.66
C ASP A 51 3.67 -5.41 -31.39
N LEU A 52 2.49 -4.99 -30.92
CA LEU A 52 2.36 -4.16 -29.73
C LEU A 52 2.82 -4.89 -28.46
N GLY A 53 2.58 -6.20 -28.37
CA GLY A 53 2.92 -7.00 -27.20
C GLY A 53 4.43 -7.14 -27.03
N ASP A 54 5.14 -7.52 -28.09
CA ASP A 54 6.61 -7.62 -28.09
C ASP A 54 7.27 -6.26 -27.86
N MET A 55 6.73 -5.18 -28.46
CA MET A 55 7.22 -3.82 -28.21
C MET A 55 7.09 -3.43 -26.73
N LEU A 56 5.92 -3.65 -26.12
CA LEU A 56 5.69 -3.32 -24.71
C LEU A 56 6.54 -4.20 -23.77
N ASP A 57 6.74 -5.47 -24.10
CA ASP A 57 7.57 -6.40 -23.30
C ASP A 57 9.03 -5.93 -23.24
N LYS A 58 9.55 -5.40 -24.36
CA LYS A 58 10.88 -4.77 -24.42
C LYS A 58 10.94 -3.41 -23.75
N SER A 59 9.88 -2.61 -23.85
CA SER A 59 9.83 -1.24 -23.32
C SER A 59 9.67 -1.19 -21.81
N ILE A 60 8.90 -2.12 -21.22
CA ILE A 60 8.62 -2.15 -19.79
C ILE A 60 9.34 -3.34 -19.20
N ILE A 61 10.53 -3.14 -18.63
CA ILE A 61 11.30 -4.23 -18.01
C ILE A 61 10.72 -4.66 -16.66
N VAL A 62 10.94 -5.92 -16.29
CA VAL A 62 10.51 -6.47 -15.00
C VAL A 62 11.38 -5.90 -13.87
N ASN A 63 10.76 -5.17 -12.96
CA ASN A 63 11.38 -4.62 -11.75
C ASN A 63 10.30 -4.26 -10.70
N ASN A 64 10.71 -3.68 -9.58
CA ASN A 64 9.84 -3.33 -8.45
C ASN A 64 8.82 -2.21 -8.75
N LEU A 65 8.94 -1.48 -9.87
CA LEU A 65 7.94 -0.50 -10.29
C LEU A 65 6.68 -1.19 -10.83
N VAL A 66 6.82 -2.39 -11.40
CA VAL A 66 5.75 -3.06 -12.14
C VAL A 66 5.46 -4.50 -11.69
N VAL A 67 6.12 -4.96 -10.62
CA VAL A 67 5.91 -6.26 -9.96
C VAL A 67 5.96 -6.11 -8.44
N GLY A 68 5.05 -6.77 -7.75
CA GLY A 68 5.03 -6.96 -6.29
C GLY A 68 4.32 -8.27 -5.91
N ALA A 69 4.22 -8.60 -4.62
CA ALA A 69 3.66 -9.86 -4.15
C ALA A 69 2.25 -10.15 -4.69
N HIS A 70 1.40 -9.10 -4.80
CA HIS A 70 0.05 -9.18 -5.34
C HIS A 70 -0.23 -8.08 -6.39
N TYR A 71 0.81 -7.62 -7.08
CA TYR A 71 0.72 -6.48 -8.00
C TYR A 71 1.40 -6.81 -9.32
N PHE A 72 0.61 -6.95 -10.41
CA PHE A 72 1.09 -7.44 -11.70
C PHE A 72 0.63 -6.61 -12.92
N PRO A 73 0.68 -5.27 -12.88
CA PRO A 73 0.12 -4.42 -13.95
C PRO A 73 0.78 -4.63 -15.32
N ARG A 74 2.10 -4.86 -15.38
CA ARG A 74 2.82 -5.15 -16.62
C ARG A 74 2.28 -6.41 -17.28
N LYS A 75 2.11 -7.48 -16.50
CA LYS A 75 1.59 -8.75 -17.01
C LYS A 75 0.20 -8.55 -17.62
N MET A 76 -0.65 -7.78 -16.95
CA MET A 76 -1.98 -7.47 -17.46
C MET A 76 -1.93 -6.65 -18.75
N LEU A 77 -1.10 -5.61 -18.82
CA LEU A 77 -0.94 -4.81 -20.04
C LEU A 77 -0.47 -5.64 -21.23
N LEU A 78 0.46 -6.58 -21.03
CA LEU A 78 0.93 -7.48 -22.10
C LEU A 78 -0.14 -8.47 -22.56
N ILE A 79 -0.95 -8.99 -21.62
CA ILE A 79 -2.10 -9.82 -21.95
C ILE A 79 -3.09 -9.02 -22.81
N PHE A 80 -3.41 -7.78 -22.42
CA PHE A 80 -4.30 -6.92 -23.18
C PHE A 80 -3.72 -6.58 -24.56
N ALA A 81 -2.44 -6.26 -24.66
CA ALA A 81 -1.79 -6.01 -25.96
C ALA A 81 -1.79 -7.24 -26.88
N SER A 82 -1.72 -8.45 -26.30
CA SER A 82 -1.78 -9.70 -27.06
C SER A 82 -3.21 -10.03 -27.54
N GLN A 83 -4.21 -9.85 -26.67
CA GLN A 83 -5.60 -10.24 -26.94
C GLN A 83 -6.42 -9.15 -27.65
N PHE A 84 -6.13 -7.89 -27.35
CA PHE A 84 -6.88 -6.71 -27.81
C PHE A 84 -5.93 -5.60 -28.34
N PRO A 85 -5.00 -5.90 -29.27
CA PRO A 85 -3.92 -4.98 -29.66
C PRO A 85 -4.41 -3.59 -30.08
N ASP A 86 -5.46 -3.50 -30.89
CA ASP A 86 -5.96 -2.21 -31.38
C ASP A 86 -6.59 -1.38 -30.26
N LYS A 87 -7.36 -2.02 -29.36
CA LYS A 87 -7.94 -1.34 -28.20
C LYS A 87 -6.87 -0.89 -27.22
N THR A 88 -5.90 -1.75 -26.90
CA THR A 88 -4.78 -1.39 -26.02
C THR A 88 -3.97 -0.25 -26.61
N ARG A 89 -3.75 -0.23 -27.93
CA ARG A 89 -3.09 0.88 -28.62
C ARG A 89 -3.89 2.18 -28.50
N GLU A 90 -5.20 2.14 -28.71
CA GLU A 90 -6.08 3.31 -28.56
C GLU A 90 -6.07 3.86 -27.13
N ILE A 91 -6.13 2.99 -26.13
CA ILE A 91 -6.04 3.35 -24.71
C ILE A 91 -4.72 4.08 -24.42
N LEU A 92 -3.59 3.52 -24.85
CA LEU A 92 -2.28 4.13 -24.65
C LEU A 92 -2.16 5.48 -25.38
N ARG A 93 -2.68 5.59 -26.61
CA ARG A 93 -2.73 6.88 -27.33
C ARG A 93 -3.53 7.92 -26.57
N ASN A 94 -4.69 7.55 -26.03
CA ASN A 94 -5.51 8.46 -25.24
C ASN A 94 -4.79 8.84 -23.94
N LEU A 95 -4.17 7.88 -23.25
CA LEU A 95 -3.36 8.14 -22.05
C LEU A 95 -2.22 9.11 -22.36
N PHE A 96 -1.60 9.04 -23.54
CA PHE A 96 -0.47 9.89 -23.93
C PHE A 96 -0.84 11.17 -24.69
N ASN A 97 -2.13 11.42 -24.93
CA ASN A 97 -2.58 12.57 -25.70
C ASN A 97 -2.49 13.89 -24.89
N GLU A 98 -1.43 14.66 -25.08
CA GLU A 98 -1.22 15.93 -24.35
C GLU A 98 -2.20 17.06 -24.69
N ASP A 99 -2.99 16.93 -25.76
CA ASP A 99 -4.07 17.87 -26.09
C ASP A 99 -5.31 17.70 -25.17
N LYS A 100 -5.33 16.64 -24.35
CA LYS A 100 -6.43 16.31 -23.45
C LYS A 100 -6.05 16.55 -21.99
N ASP A 101 -7.03 16.95 -21.19
CA ASP A 101 -6.89 17.11 -19.75
C ASP A 101 -6.38 15.81 -19.07
N ILE A 102 -5.42 15.97 -18.17
CA ILE A 102 -4.72 14.85 -17.54
C ILE A 102 -5.62 13.99 -16.65
N ILE A 103 -6.62 14.59 -15.99
CA ILE A 103 -7.59 13.84 -15.18
C ILE A 103 -8.41 12.95 -16.10
N ALA A 104 -8.90 13.51 -17.22
CA ALA A 104 -9.68 12.74 -18.19
C ALA A 104 -8.88 11.58 -18.80
N ARG A 105 -7.62 11.81 -19.19
CA ARG A 105 -6.73 10.79 -19.76
C ARG A 105 -6.53 9.60 -18.80
N ILE A 106 -6.23 9.89 -17.53
CA ILE A 106 -6.02 8.85 -16.51
C ILE A 106 -7.31 8.09 -16.23
N ASN A 107 -8.43 8.80 -16.00
CA ASN A 107 -9.69 8.16 -15.66
C ASN A 107 -10.25 7.29 -16.78
N GLU A 108 -10.13 7.74 -18.03
CA GLU A 108 -10.57 6.95 -19.18
C GLU A 108 -9.66 5.75 -19.41
N ALA A 109 -8.34 5.90 -19.31
CA ALA A 109 -7.42 4.77 -19.46
C ALA A 109 -7.64 3.71 -18.36
N HIS A 110 -7.86 4.14 -17.12
CA HIS A 110 -8.24 3.26 -16.01
C HIS A 110 -9.51 2.47 -16.34
N ALA A 111 -10.59 3.17 -16.68
CA ALA A 111 -11.87 2.56 -16.99
C ALA A 111 -11.80 1.63 -18.22
N ASP A 112 -11.01 1.97 -19.23
CA ASP A 112 -10.85 1.15 -20.43
C ASP A 112 -10.08 -0.15 -20.15
N LEU A 113 -9.03 -0.10 -19.35
CA LEU A 113 -8.25 -1.28 -18.96
C LEU A 113 -9.07 -2.22 -18.06
N ASP A 114 -9.87 -1.67 -17.15
CA ASP A 114 -10.83 -2.46 -16.36
C ASP A 114 -11.88 -3.12 -17.26
N ARG A 115 -12.38 -2.41 -18.28
CA ARG A 115 -13.29 -3.02 -19.27
C ARG A 115 -12.65 -4.17 -20.04
N LEU A 116 -11.36 -4.10 -20.38
CA LEU A 116 -10.65 -5.22 -21.00
C LEU A 116 -10.52 -6.40 -20.03
N MET A 117 -10.26 -6.10 -18.74
CA MET A 117 -10.20 -7.12 -17.69
C MET A 117 -11.55 -7.83 -17.51
N ASP A 118 -12.66 -7.08 -17.48
CA ASP A 118 -14.01 -7.64 -17.35
C ASP A 118 -14.35 -8.59 -18.50
N ILE A 119 -13.97 -8.24 -19.74
CA ILE A 119 -14.13 -9.11 -20.91
C ILE A 119 -13.35 -10.40 -20.69
N GLN A 120 -12.08 -10.29 -20.31
CA GLN A 120 -11.21 -11.45 -20.08
C GLN A 120 -11.73 -12.35 -18.95
N ASN A 121 -12.17 -11.77 -17.84
CA ASN A 121 -12.76 -12.47 -16.71
C ASN A 121 -14.01 -13.26 -17.12
N LYS A 122 -14.87 -12.65 -17.93
CA LYS A 122 -16.07 -13.31 -18.45
C LYS A 122 -15.76 -14.49 -19.37
N GLU A 123 -14.71 -14.39 -20.19
CA GLU A 123 -14.29 -15.47 -21.09
C GLU A 123 -13.62 -16.63 -20.34
N LEU A 124 -12.82 -16.33 -19.32
CA LEU A 124 -12.06 -17.33 -18.54
C LEU A 124 -12.82 -17.86 -17.33
N GLY A 125 -13.95 -17.25 -16.96
CA GLY A 125 -14.66 -17.56 -15.71
C GLY A 125 -13.86 -17.19 -14.46
N GLY A 126 -13.13 -16.07 -14.51
CA GLY A 126 -12.26 -15.60 -13.43
C GLY A 126 -12.67 -14.23 -12.88
N GLU A 127 -11.95 -13.77 -11.85
CA GLU A 127 -12.18 -12.50 -11.15
C GLU A 127 -10.86 -11.75 -10.89
N ALA A 128 -9.97 -11.71 -11.89
CA ALA A 128 -8.70 -11.01 -11.76
C ALA A 128 -8.84 -9.49 -11.94
N HIS A 129 -7.88 -8.73 -11.41
CA HIS A 129 -7.83 -7.27 -11.49
C HIS A 129 -6.92 -6.78 -12.61
N SER A 130 -7.20 -5.61 -13.17
CA SER A 130 -6.35 -4.99 -14.20
C SER A 130 -5.04 -4.45 -13.60
N TYR A 131 -5.06 -4.06 -12.32
CA TYR A 131 -4.02 -3.30 -11.61
C TYR A 131 -3.70 -1.94 -12.25
N ALA A 132 -4.60 -1.40 -13.08
CA ALA A 132 -4.42 -0.18 -13.84
C ALA A 132 -4.85 1.08 -13.08
N GLY A 133 -4.53 1.18 -11.78
CA GLY A 133 -4.76 2.36 -10.95
C GLY A 133 -3.68 3.44 -11.13
N LEU A 134 -3.76 4.51 -10.33
CA LEU A 134 -2.87 5.67 -10.34
C LEU A 134 -1.39 5.29 -10.36
N ARG A 135 -1.00 4.29 -9.55
CA ARG A 135 0.39 3.83 -9.48
C ARG A 135 0.95 3.44 -10.86
N PHE A 136 0.17 2.69 -11.64
CA PHE A 136 0.64 2.21 -12.94
C PHE A 136 0.46 3.27 -14.04
N LEU A 137 -0.68 3.97 -14.05
CA LEU A 137 -0.95 4.95 -15.10
C LEU A 137 -0.02 6.16 -15.02
N SER A 138 0.27 6.65 -13.81
CA SER A 138 1.26 7.73 -13.62
C SER A 138 2.67 7.27 -13.98
N LEU A 139 3.01 6.00 -13.75
CA LEU A 139 4.28 5.42 -14.19
C LEU A 139 4.39 5.40 -15.71
N LEU A 140 3.36 4.98 -16.44
CA LEU A 140 3.35 5.00 -17.91
C LEU A 140 3.49 6.42 -18.45
N LEU A 141 2.81 7.40 -17.84
CA LEU A 141 2.94 8.82 -18.20
C LEU A 141 4.38 9.31 -17.98
N GLY A 142 4.96 9.02 -16.81
CA GLY A 142 6.34 9.38 -16.48
C GLY A 142 7.38 8.64 -17.32
N TYR A 143 7.08 7.44 -17.81
CA TYR A 143 7.93 6.77 -18.80
C TYR A 143 7.84 7.42 -20.18
N HIS A 144 6.64 7.82 -20.62
CA HIS A 144 6.43 8.38 -21.95
C HIS A 144 6.98 9.81 -22.09
N ASN A 145 6.69 10.68 -21.12
CA ASN A 145 7.24 12.03 -21.06
C ASN A 145 7.84 12.27 -19.66
N PRO A 146 9.09 11.83 -19.45
CA PRO A 146 9.74 11.84 -18.13
C PRO A 146 10.05 13.25 -17.61
N GLU A 147 9.96 14.28 -18.46
CA GLU A 147 10.19 15.67 -18.05
C GLU A 147 8.90 16.37 -17.59
N ALA A 148 7.73 15.85 -17.96
CA ALA A 148 6.45 16.50 -17.72
C ALA A 148 5.60 15.85 -16.62
N TYR A 149 5.67 14.52 -16.47
CA TYR A 149 4.74 13.78 -15.61
C TYR A 149 5.41 13.12 -14.41
N ASN A 150 4.67 13.10 -13.30
CA ASN A 150 5.12 12.52 -12.05
C ASN A 150 4.79 11.02 -12.02
N ALA A 151 5.78 10.14 -11.94
CA ALA A 151 5.54 8.73 -11.60
C ALA A 151 5.30 8.61 -10.09
N MET A 152 4.13 8.10 -9.67
CA MET A 152 3.71 8.14 -8.27
C MET A 152 3.48 6.76 -7.68
N LYS A 153 3.82 6.60 -6.40
CA LYS A 153 3.40 5.47 -5.57
C LYS A 153 2.43 5.97 -4.49
N PRO A 154 1.11 5.73 -4.62
CA PRO A 154 0.09 6.46 -3.87
C PRO A 154 0.31 6.49 -2.35
N ARG A 155 0.67 5.36 -1.74
CA ARG A 155 0.98 5.27 -0.31
C ARG A 155 2.09 6.24 0.14
N GLU A 156 3.28 6.16 -0.46
CA GLU A 156 4.40 7.03 -0.11
C GLU A 156 4.10 8.51 -0.42
N TRP A 157 3.32 8.79 -1.46
CA TRP A 157 2.89 10.14 -1.82
C TRP A 157 1.90 10.72 -0.82
N ARG A 158 0.95 9.92 -0.31
CA ARG A 158 0.05 10.32 0.76
C ARG A 158 0.81 10.57 2.06
N ALA A 159 1.80 9.73 2.38
CA ALA A 159 2.66 9.94 3.55
C ALA A 159 3.41 11.27 3.45
N PHE A 160 3.99 11.57 2.29
CA PHE A 160 4.65 12.85 2.04
C PHE A 160 3.70 14.05 2.12
N ALA A 161 2.56 13.98 1.42
CA ALA A 161 1.58 15.07 1.40
C ALA A 161 1.03 15.34 2.81
N GLY A 162 0.73 14.29 3.58
CA GLY A 162 0.32 14.40 4.99
C GLY A 162 1.42 14.94 5.90
N TYR A 163 2.69 14.63 5.62
CA TYR A 163 3.82 15.16 6.37
C TYR A 163 3.93 16.68 6.20
N ILE A 164 3.86 17.19 4.97
CA ILE A 164 4.07 18.62 4.67
C ILE A 164 2.82 19.48 4.84
N ASN A 165 1.64 18.88 4.93
CA ASN A 165 0.37 19.59 5.04
C ASN A 165 -0.54 18.86 6.04
N ASP A 166 -0.63 19.38 7.27
CA ASP A 166 -1.37 18.74 8.37
C ASP A 166 -2.89 18.61 8.11
N GLU A 167 -3.42 19.39 7.16
CA GLU A 167 -4.83 19.35 6.75
C GLU A 167 -5.06 18.42 5.55
N PHE A 168 -4.01 17.79 5.02
CA PHE A 168 -4.09 16.95 3.83
C PHE A 168 -5.01 15.76 4.04
N LYS A 169 -6.00 15.64 3.15
CA LYS A 169 -6.92 14.50 3.07
C LYS A 169 -7.30 14.29 1.62
N ILE A 170 -7.43 13.03 1.22
CA ILE A 170 -8.07 12.64 -0.03
C ILE A 170 -9.45 12.09 0.35
N ALA A 171 -10.49 12.57 -0.32
CA ALA A 171 -11.84 12.08 -0.06
C ALA A 171 -11.96 10.60 -0.47
N PRO A 172 -12.79 9.80 0.23
CA PRO A 172 -13.12 8.47 -0.24
C PRO A 172 -13.69 8.52 -1.67
N LYS A 173 -13.37 7.51 -2.49
CA LYS A 173 -13.87 7.37 -3.88
C LYS A 173 -13.43 8.50 -4.84
N THR A 174 -12.41 9.28 -4.50
CA THR A 174 -11.74 10.17 -5.45
C THR A 174 -11.21 9.37 -6.63
N SER A 175 -11.44 9.86 -7.86
CA SER A 175 -10.99 9.20 -9.09
C SER A 175 -9.47 9.15 -9.20
N GLU A 176 -8.92 8.21 -9.98
CA GLU A 176 -7.47 8.08 -10.15
C GLU A 176 -6.82 9.36 -10.71
N GLY A 177 -7.48 10.03 -11.66
CA GLY A 177 -7.03 11.30 -12.21
C GLY A 177 -7.09 12.45 -11.19
N ASP A 178 -8.13 12.51 -10.36
CA ASP A 178 -8.20 13.53 -9.29
C ASP A 178 -7.13 13.27 -8.22
N LYS A 179 -6.89 12.00 -7.84
CA LYS A 179 -5.79 11.61 -6.96
C LYS A 179 -4.45 12.07 -7.55
N TYR A 180 -4.21 11.84 -8.84
CA TYR A 180 -3.00 12.32 -9.53
C TYR A 180 -2.83 13.83 -9.40
N LYS A 181 -3.88 14.62 -9.64
CA LYS A 181 -3.82 16.08 -9.55
C LYS A 181 -3.52 16.56 -8.13
N ILE A 182 -4.25 16.05 -7.13
CA ILE A 182 -4.09 16.43 -5.72
C ILE A 182 -2.66 16.12 -5.24
N LEU A 183 -2.14 14.95 -5.59
CA LEU A 183 -0.78 14.55 -5.23
C LEU A 183 0.29 15.29 -6.03
N SER A 184 -0.02 15.71 -7.27
CA SER A 184 0.89 16.51 -8.10
C SER A 184 1.12 17.89 -7.49
N GLU A 185 0.10 18.53 -6.91
CA GLU A 185 0.26 19.83 -6.24
C GLU A 185 1.29 19.78 -5.10
N HIS A 186 1.32 18.69 -4.33
CA HIS A 186 2.29 18.48 -3.25
C HIS A 186 3.66 18.08 -3.80
N THR A 187 3.68 17.26 -4.86
CA THR A 187 4.92 16.85 -5.56
C THR A 187 5.63 18.05 -6.17
N ASP A 188 4.88 18.95 -6.81
CA ASP A 188 5.42 20.15 -7.46
C ASP A 188 5.98 21.14 -6.43
N ALA A 189 5.38 21.24 -5.24
CA ALA A 189 5.94 22.02 -4.14
C ALA A 189 7.33 21.51 -3.69
N LEU A 190 7.54 20.19 -3.67
CA LEU A 190 8.87 19.62 -3.41
C LEU A 190 9.83 19.90 -4.57
N LEU A 191 9.37 19.68 -5.81
CA LEU A 191 10.16 19.90 -7.01
C LEU A 191 10.71 21.34 -7.05
N GLU A 192 9.83 22.33 -6.85
CA GLU A 192 10.22 23.75 -6.82
C GLU A 192 11.22 24.05 -5.70
N TYR A 193 11.13 23.35 -4.56
CA TYR A 193 12.09 23.49 -3.48
C TYR A 193 13.47 22.89 -3.80
N ILE A 194 13.53 21.72 -4.45
CA ILE A 194 14.79 21.03 -4.73
C ILE A 194 15.48 21.52 -6.02
N LYS A 195 14.76 22.22 -6.89
CA LYS A 195 15.28 22.76 -8.13
C LYS A 195 16.40 23.78 -7.86
N GLY A 196 17.55 23.60 -8.50
CA GLY A 196 18.74 24.43 -8.26
C GLY A 196 19.52 24.08 -6.99
N ASN A 197 19.12 23.07 -6.21
CA ASN A 197 19.89 22.62 -5.05
C ASN A 197 21.13 21.82 -5.51
N GLU A 198 22.33 22.31 -5.20
CA GLU A 198 23.60 21.73 -5.67
C GLU A 198 23.79 20.25 -5.31
N GLN A 199 23.35 19.83 -4.11
CA GLN A 199 23.48 18.43 -3.69
C GLN A 199 22.52 17.52 -4.47
N ILE A 200 21.27 17.97 -4.64
CA ILE A 200 20.28 17.26 -5.43
C ILE A 200 20.70 17.18 -6.90
N GLU A 201 21.26 18.25 -7.47
CA GLU A 201 21.78 18.25 -8.84
C GLU A 201 22.91 17.23 -9.04
N LYS A 202 23.81 17.13 -8.07
CA LYS A 202 24.89 16.13 -8.09
C LYS A 202 24.34 14.70 -8.06
N ILE A 203 23.32 14.44 -7.24
CA ILE A 203 22.68 13.13 -7.13
C ILE A 203 21.93 12.81 -8.43
N ARG A 204 21.07 13.71 -8.90
CA ARG A 204 20.34 13.61 -10.18
C ARG A 204 21.27 13.32 -11.34
N GLY A 205 22.32 14.13 -11.53
CA GLY A 205 23.30 13.94 -12.60
C GLY A 205 24.17 12.69 -12.45
N SER A 206 24.18 12.04 -11.27
CA SER A 206 24.81 10.74 -11.10
C SER A 206 23.84 9.60 -11.41
N LEU A 207 22.55 9.72 -11.05
CA LEU A 207 21.48 8.77 -11.39
C LEU A 207 21.23 8.68 -12.89
N THR A 208 21.38 9.78 -13.62
CA THR A 208 21.21 9.84 -15.09
C THR A 208 22.50 9.65 -15.87
N ARG A 209 23.65 9.45 -15.21
CA ARG A 209 24.94 9.39 -15.88
C ARG A 209 25.01 8.24 -16.89
N GLY A 210 25.19 8.59 -18.16
CA GLY A 210 25.32 7.63 -19.25
C GLY A 210 23.99 7.12 -19.82
N LEU A 211 22.87 7.73 -19.41
CA LEU A 211 21.57 7.57 -20.04
C LEU A 211 21.40 8.65 -21.12
N ASP A 212 20.42 8.47 -22.01
CA ASP A 212 20.07 9.47 -23.03
C ASP A 212 19.09 10.52 -22.46
N PHE A 213 18.49 10.24 -21.30
CA PHE A 213 17.62 11.13 -20.53
C PHE A 213 18.32 11.71 -19.29
N ASP A 214 18.14 13.00 -19.05
CA ASP A 214 18.85 13.77 -18.03
C ASP A 214 18.00 14.22 -16.84
N ASP A 215 16.68 14.00 -16.82
CA ASP A 215 15.73 14.47 -15.78
C ASP A 215 15.76 15.99 -15.57
N LEU A 216 15.73 16.77 -16.65
CA LEU A 216 15.80 18.24 -16.60
C LEU A 216 14.56 18.89 -15.96
N GLY A 217 13.43 18.19 -15.98
CA GLY A 217 12.18 18.51 -15.32
C GLY A 217 12.15 18.12 -13.85
N TYR A 218 13.20 17.48 -13.32
CA TYR A 218 13.34 17.04 -11.92
C TYR A 218 12.25 16.05 -11.47
N ARG A 219 11.54 15.40 -12.39
CA ARG A 219 10.38 14.54 -12.06
C ARG A 219 10.84 13.27 -11.36
N TRP A 220 11.90 12.64 -11.86
CA TRP A 220 12.37 11.36 -11.34
C TRP A 220 13.20 11.50 -10.06
N ILE A 221 14.01 12.56 -9.93
CA ILE A 221 14.65 12.89 -8.66
C ILE A 221 13.64 13.32 -7.59
N THR A 222 12.58 14.04 -7.94
CA THR A 222 11.51 14.38 -6.98
C THR A 222 10.81 13.10 -6.50
N GLN A 223 10.46 12.20 -7.43
CA GLN A 223 9.93 10.87 -7.11
C GLN A 223 10.86 10.12 -6.14
N ASP A 224 12.17 10.21 -6.36
CA ASP A 224 13.17 9.50 -5.57
C ASP A 224 13.24 10.03 -4.13
N VAL A 225 13.30 11.36 -3.98
CA VAL A 225 13.28 12.05 -2.68
C VAL A 225 12.01 11.74 -1.89
N ILE A 226 10.84 11.68 -2.56
CA ILE A 226 9.58 11.29 -1.88
C ILE A 226 9.66 9.85 -1.41
N TYR A 227 10.00 8.94 -2.32
CA TYR A 227 9.96 7.51 -2.04
C TYR A 227 10.92 7.12 -0.92
N VAL A 228 12.19 7.50 -1.04
CA VAL A 228 13.24 7.11 -0.08
C VAL A 228 12.95 7.64 1.31
N THR A 229 12.62 8.93 1.45
CA THR A 229 12.34 9.51 2.77
C THR A 229 11.07 8.93 3.39
N ALA A 230 10.02 8.67 2.62
CA ALA A 230 8.81 8.02 3.13
C ALA A 230 9.12 6.62 3.70
N ARG A 231 10.02 5.86 3.05
CA ARG A 231 10.47 4.55 3.51
C ARG A 231 11.31 4.64 4.79
N LEU A 232 12.25 5.59 4.85
CA LEU A 232 13.08 5.81 6.03
C LEU A 232 12.26 6.16 7.26
N LEU A 233 11.33 7.11 7.14
CA LEU A 233 10.45 7.52 8.23
C LEU A 233 9.55 6.38 8.71
N LYS A 234 9.06 5.54 7.78
CA LYS A 234 8.30 4.33 8.14
C LYS A 234 9.16 3.35 8.93
N ASP A 235 10.40 3.12 8.51
CA ASP A 235 11.31 2.18 9.18
C ASP A 235 11.76 2.70 10.55
N GLU A 236 11.97 4.01 10.70
CA GLU A 236 12.23 4.66 11.99
C GLU A 236 11.04 4.51 12.94
N TYR A 237 9.82 4.82 12.48
CA TYR A 237 8.60 4.63 13.26
C TYR A 237 8.44 3.17 13.72
N ASN A 238 8.71 2.20 12.85
CA ASN A 238 8.62 0.78 13.20
C ASN A 238 9.67 0.39 14.25
N LYS A 239 10.91 0.90 14.16
CA LYS A 239 11.96 0.64 15.14
C LYS A 239 11.66 1.27 16.50
N GLU A 240 11.14 2.50 16.52
CA GLU A 240 10.72 3.17 17.75
C GLU A 240 9.58 2.40 18.41
N LYS A 241 8.59 1.99 17.62
CA LYS A 241 7.48 1.15 18.08
C LYS A 241 7.97 -0.16 18.69
N GLU A 242 8.87 -0.88 18.02
CA GLU A 242 9.48 -2.11 18.55
C GLU A 242 10.30 -1.88 19.83
N GLN A 243 10.91 -0.71 20.01
CA GLN A 243 11.64 -0.37 21.23
C GLN A 243 10.69 -0.08 22.38
N ILE A 244 9.61 0.66 22.14
CA ILE A 244 8.56 0.92 23.13
C ILE A 244 7.92 -0.40 23.57
N GLU A 245 7.55 -1.26 22.61
CA GLU A 245 7.00 -2.61 22.87
C GLU A 245 7.96 -3.45 23.75
N LYS A 246 9.27 -3.34 23.54
CA LYS A 246 10.28 -4.02 24.38
C LYS A 246 10.43 -3.43 25.78
N ILE A 247 10.35 -2.11 25.93
CA ILE A 247 10.45 -1.44 27.24
C ILE A 247 9.22 -1.79 28.09
N GLU A 248 8.02 -1.75 27.52
CA GLU A 248 6.78 -2.13 28.19
C GLU A 248 6.79 -3.62 28.63
N GLN A 249 7.41 -4.50 27.86
CA GLN A 249 7.60 -5.92 28.25
C GLN A 249 8.62 -6.12 29.38
N VAL A 250 9.61 -5.24 29.53
CA VAL A 250 10.59 -5.32 30.63
C VAL A 250 10.02 -4.73 31.91
N GLU A 251 9.34 -3.58 31.84
CA GLU A 251 8.71 -2.95 33.02
C GLU A 251 7.58 -3.80 33.61
N THR A 252 6.84 -4.53 32.77
CA THR A 252 5.84 -5.52 33.25
C THR A 252 6.45 -6.79 33.84
N SER A 253 7.74 -7.07 33.61
CA SER A 253 8.45 -8.21 34.20
C SER A 253 9.17 -7.88 35.53
N ASP A 254 9.34 -6.60 35.85
CA ASP A 254 10.02 -6.13 37.06
C ASP A 254 9.06 -5.71 38.21
N GLU A 255 7.73 -5.72 38.00
CA GLU A 255 6.73 -5.43 39.05
C GLU A 255 6.19 -6.67 39.79
N ASP A 256 6.64 -7.89 39.47
CA ASP A 256 6.28 -9.09 40.26
C ASP A 256 7.17 -9.24 41.49
N ASN A 257 6.97 -8.37 42.49
CA ASN A 257 7.20 -8.70 43.90
C ASN A 257 6.45 -7.73 44.81
N LYS A 258 5.17 -8.03 45.08
CA LYS A 258 4.53 -7.91 46.42
C LYS A 258 3.10 -8.48 46.46
N ASP A 259 2.99 -9.58 47.20
CA ASP A 259 1.92 -10.05 48.09
C ASP A 259 0.46 -10.22 47.60
N ASP A 260 -0.03 -11.44 47.92
CA ASP A 260 -1.37 -11.97 47.83
C ASP A 260 -2.45 -11.16 48.58
N ASN A 261 -3.51 -10.72 47.88
CA ASN A 261 -4.91 -11.20 48.09
C ASN A 261 -5.95 -10.32 47.39
N LYS A 262 -6.88 -11.00 46.70
CA LYS A 262 -8.25 -10.59 46.32
C LYS A 262 -8.42 -9.31 45.49
N SER A 263 -8.80 -9.50 44.22
CA SER A 263 -10.13 -9.17 43.70
C SER A 263 -10.11 -9.30 42.19
N GLU A 264 -11.13 -9.95 41.61
CA GLU A 264 -11.49 -9.76 40.20
C GLU A 264 -11.47 -8.26 39.88
N THR A 265 -10.56 -7.85 39.00
CA THR A 265 -10.56 -6.49 38.45
C THR A 265 -10.44 -6.61 36.94
N ILE A 266 -11.52 -6.21 36.28
CA ILE A 266 -11.57 -5.90 34.86
C ILE A 266 -10.46 -4.89 34.61
N GLY A 267 -9.42 -5.28 33.86
CA GLY A 267 -8.19 -4.51 33.70
C GLY A 267 -8.42 -3.10 33.14
N ASP A 268 -7.48 -2.20 33.38
CA ASP A 268 -7.48 -0.83 32.87
C ASP A 268 -7.78 -0.78 31.35
N PRO A 269 -8.80 -0.03 30.89
CA PRO A 269 -9.12 0.12 29.47
C PRO A 269 -7.92 0.51 28.59
N GLU A 270 -6.98 1.32 29.08
CA GLU A 270 -5.77 1.68 28.32
C GLU A 270 -4.86 0.47 28.10
N MET A 271 -4.65 -0.34 29.14
CA MET A 271 -3.89 -1.59 29.07
C MET A 271 -4.64 -2.67 28.27
N GLN A 272 -5.97 -2.62 28.17
CA GLN A 272 -6.71 -3.52 27.28
C GLN A 272 -6.46 -3.15 25.81
N PHE A 273 -6.54 -1.87 25.48
CA PHE A 273 -6.32 -1.35 24.13
C PHE A 273 -4.90 -1.59 23.62
N GLN A 274 -3.88 -1.32 24.45
CA GLN A 274 -2.47 -1.56 24.09
C GLN A 274 -2.22 -3.01 23.67
N TRP A 275 -2.77 -3.97 24.42
CA TRP A 275 -2.57 -5.39 24.14
C TRP A 275 -3.34 -5.89 22.91
N GLU A 276 -4.49 -5.30 22.56
CA GLU A 276 -5.18 -5.63 21.29
C GLU A 276 -4.32 -5.24 20.10
N LYS A 277 -3.72 -4.05 20.16
CA LYS A 277 -2.77 -3.57 19.16
C LYS A 277 -1.51 -4.43 19.08
N GLU A 278 -1.00 -4.92 20.22
CA GLU A 278 0.15 -5.84 20.24
C GLU A 278 -0.18 -7.20 19.65
N LEU A 279 -1.35 -7.76 19.97
CA LEU A 279 -1.81 -9.01 19.39
C LEU A 279 -1.96 -8.90 17.86
N GLU A 280 -2.54 -7.79 17.38
CA GLU A 280 -2.63 -7.50 15.96
C GLU A 280 -1.26 -7.45 15.29
N ASN A 281 -0.33 -6.65 15.83
CA ASN A 281 1.03 -6.52 15.30
C ASN A 281 1.72 -7.87 15.23
N PHE A 282 1.60 -8.68 16.29
CA PHE A 282 2.17 -10.01 16.34
C PHE A 282 1.59 -10.91 15.25
N ILE A 283 0.27 -10.89 15.06
CA ILE A 283 -0.42 -11.68 14.02
C ILE A 283 0.08 -11.27 12.63
N VAL A 284 0.05 -9.98 12.31
CA VAL A 284 0.42 -9.47 10.98
C VAL A 284 1.90 -9.70 10.68
N ARG A 285 2.81 -9.45 11.64
CA ARG A 285 4.26 -9.70 11.47
C ARG A 285 4.58 -11.18 11.21
N ASN A 286 3.75 -12.09 11.71
CA ASN A 286 3.95 -13.53 11.60
C ASN A 286 2.87 -14.20 10.74
N TRP A 287 2.27 -13.47 9.79
CA TRP A 287 1.12 -13.93 9.02
C TRP A 287 1.31 -15.31 8.38
N GLU A 288 2.46 -15.55 7.75
CA GLU A 288 2.77 -16.83 7.10
C GLU A 288 2.96 -18.00 8.09
N ARG A 289 3.21 -17.70 9.37
CA ARG A 289 3.44 -18.69 10.43
C ARG A 289 2.21 -18.93 11.29
N ILE A 290 1.29 -17.99 11.34
CA ILE A 290 0.09 -18.07 12.16
C ILE A 290 -1.06 -18.56 11.29
N SER A 291 -1.47 -19.80 11.54
CA SER A 291 -2.61 -20.40 10.86
C SER A 291 -3.93 -19.94 11.50
N ILE A 292 -4.42 -18.73 11.15
CA ILE A 292 -5.80 -18.32 11.48
C ILE A 292 -6.77 -19.23 10.72
N GLU A 293 -6.57 -19.34 9.41
CA GLU A 293 -7.28 -20.24 8.51
C GLU A 293 -6.39 -20.50 7.29
N GLU A 294 -6.50 -21.68 6.70
CA GLU A 294 -5.73 -22.06 5.52
C GLU A 294 -6.12 -21.21 4.31
N GLY A 295 -5.13 -20.65 3.62
CA GLY A 295 -5.33 -19.89 2.39
C GLY A 295 -5.72 -18.42 2.58
N LEU A 296 -5.58 -17.86 3.79
CA LEU A 296 -5.75 -16.42 4.00
C LEU A 296 -4.53 -15.62 3.52
N THR A 297 -4.80 -14.58 2.75
CA THR A 297 -3.81 -13.60 2.29
C THR A 297 -4.15 -12.23 2.86
N LEU A 298 -3.18 -11.53 3.47
CA LEU A 298 -3.39 -10.17 3.95
C LEU A 298 -3.79 -9.29 2.76
N TYR A 299 -4.87 -8.52 2.90
CA TYR A 299 -5.35 -7.69 1.80
C TYR A 299 -4.35 -6.56 1.51
N GLU A 300 -4.17 -6.21 0.25
CA GLU A 300 -3.47 -5.00 -0.18
C GLU A 300 -4.32 -4.38 -1.29
N ASP A 301 -4.75 -3.13 -1.11
CA ASP A 301 -5.51 -2.45 -2.16
C ASP A 301 -4.59 -1.91 -3.27
N GLU A 302 -5.20 -1.41 -4.35
CA GLU A 302 -4.49 -0.86 -5.51
C GLU A 302 -3.60 0.35 -5.18
N ASP A 303 -3.90 1.00 -4.06
CA ASP A 303 -3.19 2.13 -3.50
C ASP A 303 -1.98 1.69 -2.63
N GLY A 304 -1.84 0.39 -2.37
CA GLY A 304 -0.78 -0.22 -1.57
C GLY A 304 -1.02 -0.17 -0.06
N GLU A 305 -2.24 0.14 0.37
CA GLU A 305 -2.64 0.04 1.78
C GLU A 305 -2.83 -1.42 2.14
N ILE A 306 -2.13 -1.84 3.19
CA ILE A 306 -2.19 -3.21 3.69
C ILE A 306 -3.38 -3.37 4.63
N GLY A 307 -3.93 -4.58 4.70
CA GLY A 307 -5.09 -4.95 5.50
C GLY A 307 -4.81 -5.02 6.99
N GLN A 308 -3.99 -4.13 7.55
CA GLN A 308 -3.79 -3.95 8.97
C GLN A 308 -4.28 -2.55 9.35
N GLN A 309 -5.17 -2.47 10.34
CA GLN A 309 -5.86 -1.21 10.69
C GLN A 309 -6.47 -0.55 9.44
N TYR A 310 -7.14 -1.37 8.60
CA TYR A 310 -7.62 -0.94 7.31
C TYR A 310 -8.72 0.13 7.49
N PRO A 311 -8.55 1.33 6.92
CA PRO A 311 -9.41 2.46 7.25
C PRO A 311 -10.82 2.29 6.68
N THR A 312 -11.82 2.67 7.47
CA THR A 312 -13.22 2.83 7.04
C THR A 312 -13.73 4.23 7.37
N ASP A 313 -15.00 4.51 7.09
CA ASP A 313 -15.63 5.79 7.43
C ASP A 313 -15.90 5.99 8.94
N SER A 314 -15.80 4.93 9.74
CA SER A 314 -16.29 4.92 11.13
C SER A 314 -15.44 4.05 12.07
N GLY A 315 -14.18 3.83 11.69
CA GLY A 315 -13.19 3.08 12.46
C GLY A 315 -12.19 2.38 11.55
N ALA A 316 -11.23 1.67 12.12
CA ALA A 316 -10.33 0.81 11.38
C ALA A 316 -10.73 -0.65 11.59
N ILE A 317 -10.61 -1.45 10.54
CA ILE A 317 -10.70 -2.91 10.63
C ILE A 317 -9.34 -3.40 11.14
N ASP A 318 -9.31 -4.16 12.23
CA ASP A 318 -8.06 -4.66 12.81
C ASP A 318 -7.22 -5.38 11.74
N ILE A 319 -7.81 -6.41 11.12
CA ILE A 319 -7.18 -7.12 10.00
C ILE A 319 -8.19 -7.39 8.89
N LEU A 320 -7.84 -7.02 7.67
CA LEU A 320 -8.57 -7.33 6.44
C LEU A 320 -7.74 -8.29 5.58
N ALA A 321 -8.35 -9.38 5.17
CA ALA A 321 -7.73 -10.42 4.36
C ALA A 321 -8.64 -10.85 3.21
N THR A 322 -8.10 -11.64 2.29
CA THR A 322 -8.85 -12.42 1.31
C THR A 322 -8.59 -13.90 1.52
N ASP A 323 -9.59 -14.74 1.28
CA ASP A 323 -9.40 -16.18 1.22
C ASP A 323 -8.99 -16.66 -0.17
N LYS A 324 -8.75 -17.97 -0.28
CA LYS A 324 -8.32 -18.63 -1.52
C LYS A 324 -9.26 -18.42 -2.72
N ASP A 325 -10.53 -18.10 -2.45
CA ASP A 325 -11.56 -17.88 -3.45
C ASP A 325 -11.77 -16.37 -3.70
N ASN A 326 -10.83 -15.54 -3.24
CA ASN A 326 -10.83 -14.08 -3.34
C ASN A 326 -12.01 -13.41 -2.61
N ASN A 327 -12.63 -14.08 -1.63
CA ASN A 327 -13.66 -13.45 -0.80
C ASN A 327 -13.03 -12.71 0.37
N PHE A 328 -13.67 -11.63 0.82
CA PHE A 328 -13.14 -10.82 1.90
C PHE A 328 -13.38 -11.47 3.27
N VAL A 329 -12.35 -11.38 4.11
CA VAL A 329 -12.37 -11.85 5.49
C VAL A 329 -12.02 -10.68 6.39
N VAL A 330 -13.02 -10.19 7.12
CA VAL A 330 -12.86 -9.17 8.16
C VAL A 330 -12.52 -9.88 9.46
N ILE A 331 -11.40 -9.53 10.08
CA ILE A 331 -10.95 -10.15 11.33
C ILE A 331 -10.96 -9.08 12.42
N GLU A 332 -11.72 -9.34 13.47
CA GLU A 332 -11.84 -8.46 14.63
C GLU A 332 -11.21 -9.13 15.84
N LEU A 333 -10.27 -8.44 16.48
CA LEU A 333 -9.51 -8.96 17.62
C LEU A 333 -10.11 -8.45 18.93
N LYS A 334 -10.12 -9.32 19.95
CA LYS A 334 -10.49 -8.94 21.32
C LYS A 334 -9.52 -9.58 22.32
N LYS A 335 -8.94 -8.77 23.20
CA LYS A 335 -8.01 -9.26 24.23
C LYS A 335 -8.73 -10.13 25.27
N GLY A 336 -9.92 -9.72 25.70
CA GLY A 336 -10.67 -10.33 26.80
C GLY A 336 -11.92 -11.10 26.38
N ARG A 337 -12.70 -11.52 27.37
CA ARG A 337 -14.01 -12.15 27.15
C ARG A 337 -14.90 -11.21 26.35
N SER A 338 -15.19 -11.58 25.11
CA SER A 338 -16.00 -10.74 24.24
C SER A 338 -17.50 -10.98 24.44
N GLY A 339 -18.27 -9.90 24.36
CA GLY A 339 -19.74 -9.88 24.45
C GLY A 339 -20.37 -9.66 23.07
N GLU A 340 -21.70 -9.55 23.03
CA GLU A 340 -22.48 -9.38 21.80
C GLU A 340 -22.12 -8.12 20.98
N LYS A 341 -21.50 -7.10 21.60
CA LYS A 341 -21.14 -5.84 20.92
C LYS A 341 -20.17 -6.03 19.75
N VAL A 342 -19.22 -6.96 19.85
CA VAL A 342 -18.26 -7.24 18.77
C VAL A 342 -18.96 -7.72 17.51
N VAL A 343 -20.11 -8.40 17.65
CA VAL A 343 -20.90 -8.88 16.52
C VAL A 343 -21.45 -7.69 15.72
N GLY A 344 -21.92 -6.65 16.40
CA GLY A 344 -22.35 -5.42 15.73
C GLY A 344 -21.21 -4.70 15.01
N GLN A 345 -20.04 -4.63 15.64
CA GLN A 345 -18.85 -4.00 15.07
C GLN A 345 -18.35 -4.73 13.81
N ILE A 346 -18.16 -6.06 13.89
CA ILE A 346 -17.70 -6.81 12.73
C ILE A 346 -18.74 -6.83 11.60
N LEU A 347 -20.05 -6.90 11.91
CA LEU A 347 -21.10 -6.80 10.89
C LEU A 347 -21.08 -5.43 10.18
N HIS A 348 -20.81 -4.36 10.92
CA HIS A 348 -20.67 -3.03 10.37
C HIS A 348 -19.49 -2.97 9.38
N TYR A 349 -18.31 -3.46 9.79
CA TYR A 349 -17.15 -3.53 8.90
C TYR A 349 -17.39 -4.43 7.69
N MET A 350 -18.00 -5.60 7.86
CA MET A 350 -18.36 -6.49 6.76
C MET A 350 -19.30 -5.79 5.76
N GLY A 351 -20.28 -5.03 6.26
CA GLY A 351 -21.18 -4.24 5.42
C GLY A 351 -20.45 -3.14 4.65
N TRP A 352 -19.51 -2.45 5.32
CA TRP A 352 -18.67 -1.43 4.69
C TRP A 352 -17.79 -2.04 3.60
N VAL A 353 -17.09 -3.15 3.88
CA VAL A 353 -16.28 -3.88 2.89
C VAL A 353 -17.13 -4.34 1.72
N LYS A 354 -18.31 -4.94 1.97
CA LYS A 354 -19.23 -5.37 0.90
C LYS A 354 -19.67 -4.21 0.00
N SER A 355 -19.78 -3.01 0.54
CA SER A 355 -20.30 -1.84 -0.17
C SER A 355 -19.23 -1.00 -0.88
N ASN A 356 -17.96 -1.12 -0.45
CA ASN A 356 -16.89 -0.23 -0.89
C ASN A 356 -15.71 -0.94 -1.56
N LEU A 357 -15.45 -2.20 -1.19
CA LEU A 357 -14.31 -2.97 -1.72
C LEU A 357 -14.76 -4.20 -2.50
N ALA A 358 -15.81 -4.88 -2.06
CA ALA A 358 -16.29 -6.07 -2.74
C ALA A 358 -16.85 -5.71 -4.12
N THR A 359 -16.31 -6.37 -5.13
CA THR A 359 -16.78 -6.28 -6.52
C THR A 359 -17.27 -7.65 -6.97
N ASN A 360 -17.95 -7.71 -8.11
CA ASN A 360 -18.23 -8.97 -8.82
C ASN A 360 -18.96 -10.08 -8.02
N GLY A 361 -19.66 -9.71 -6.95
CA GLY A 361 -20.39 -10.66 -6.11
C GLY A 361 -19.57 -11.26 -4.97
N GLN A 362 -18.26 -10.94 -4.85
CA GLN A 362 -17.37 -11.37 -3.77
C GLN A 362 -18.07 -11.31 -2.41
N ASP A 363 -18.07 -12.43 -1.71
CA ASP A 363 -18.66 -12.51 -0.38
C ASP A 363 -17.75 -11.92 0.68
N VAL A 364 -18.37 -11.57 1.81
CA VAL A 364 -17.69 -10.99 2.96
C VAL A 364 -18.10 -11.78 4.19
N ARG A 365 -17.11 -12.34 4.88
CA ARG A 365 -17.30 -13.06 6.14
C ARG A 365 -16.42 -12.48 7.24
N GLY A 366 -16.81 -12.74 8.47
CA GLY A 366 -16.14 -12.27 9.67
C GLY A 366 -15.46 -13.41 10.44
N ILE A 367 -14.31 -13.12 11.04
CA ILE A 367 -13.70 -13.95 12.08
C ILE A 367 -13.49 -13.07 13.31
N ILE A 368 -14.14 -13.42 14.41
CA ILE A 368 -13.85 -12.83 15.72
C ILE A 368 -12.78 -13.69 16.38
N ILE A 369 -11.65 -13.09 16.75
CA ILE A 369 -10.60 -13.77 17.50
C ILE A 369 -10.58 -13.20 18.93
N ALA A 370 -10.84 -14.05 19.92
CA ALA A 370 -10.91 -13.65 21.33
C ALA A 370 -10.11 -14.62 22.23
N SER A 371 -9.77 -14.23 23.45
CA SER A 371 -9.15 -15.17 24.41
C SER A 371 -10.17 -16.15 25.00
N ASP A 372 -11.41 -15.69 25.20
CA ASP A 372 -12.55 -16.49 25.67
C ASP A 372 -13.90 -15.88 25.20
N GLY A 373 -14.97 -16.66 25.28
CA GLY A 373 -16.31 -16.29 24.83
C GLY A 373 -17.32 -16.16 25.97
N SER A 374 -18.26 -15.23 25.83
CA SER A 374 -19.47 -15.22 26.66
C SER A 374 -20.59 -16.03 26.01
N VAL A 375 -21.51 -16.58 26.82
CA VAL A 375 -22.75 -17.18 26.30
C VAL A 375 -23.52 -16.18 25.43
N ARG A 376 -23.42 -14.87 25.74
CA ARG A 376 -24.01 -13.79 24.93
C ARG A 376 -23.38 -13.69 23.55
N LEU A 377 -22.05 -13.77 23.46
CA LEU A 377 -21.33 -13.83 22.19
C LEU A 377 -21.75 -15.07 21.39
N THR A 378 -21.72 -16.25 22.01
CA THR A 378 -22.11 -17.50 21.35
C THR A 378 -23.56 -17.44 20.83
N ASN A 379 -24.49 -16.93 21.64
CA ASN A 379 -25.89 -16.78 21.23
C ASN A 379 -26.06 -15.78 20.09
N ALA A 380 -25.35 -14.63 20.14
CA ALA A 380 -25.42 -13.61 19.10
C ALA A 380 -24.83 -14.12 17.78
N VAL A 381 -23.64 -14.73 17.82
CA VAL A 381 -23.01 -15.33 16.63
C VAL A 381 -23.85 -16.47 16.07
N GLY A 382 -24.53 -17.25 16.92
CA GLY A 382 -25.42 -18.32 16.48
C GLY A 382 -26.50 -17.88 15.48
N MET A 383 -26.92 -16.62 15.51
CA MET A 383 -27.89 -16.07 14.55
C MET A 383 -27.29 -15.70 13.19
N VAL A 384 -25.96 -15.63 13.09
CA VAL A 384 -25.19 -15.20 11.91
C VAL A 384 -24.01 -16.13 11.65
N ALA A 385 -24.13 -17.39 12.08
CA ALA A 385 -23.04 -18.38 12.05
C ALA A 385 -22.65 -18.79 10.61
N ASP A 386 -23.50 -18.50 9.63
CA ASP A 386 -23.22 -18.61 8.21
C ASP A 386 -22.23 -17.55 7.71
N LYS A 387 -22.05 -16.45 8.45
CA LYS A 387 -21.21 -15.30 8.06
C LYS A 387 -20.08 -15.00 9.01
N ILE A 388 -20.21 -15.33 10.29
CA ILE A 388 -19.23 -14.99 11.32
C ILE A 388 -18.79 -16.25 12.06
N GLN A 389 -17.48 -16.46 12.11
CA GLN A 389 -16.84 -17.48 12.92
C GLN A 389 -16.22 -16.86 14.18
N VAL A 390 -16.10 -17.67 15.24
CA VAL A 390 -15.34 -17.31 16.45
C VAL A 390 -14.18 -18.27 16.59
N LYS A 391 -12.98 -17.73 16.78
CA LYS A 391 -11.77 -18.49 17.12
C LYS A 391 -11.25 -18.00 18.46
N TYR A 392 -10.76 -18.94 19.26
CA TYR A 392 -10.10 -18.61 20.52
C TYR A 392 -8.60 -18.77 20.38
N TYR A 393 -7.84 -17.80 20.90
CA TYR A 393 -6.39 -17.88 20.96
C TYR A 393 -5.91 -18.16 22.39
N ARG A 394 -4.72 -18.75 22.49
CA ARG A 394 -3.99 -18.92 23.75
C ARG A 394 -2.52 -18.61 23.50
N VAL A 395 -1.90 -17.88 24.42
CA VAL A 395 -0.46 -17.59 24.41
C VAL A 395 0.20 -18.47 25.46
N GLY A 396 1.23 -19.22 25.07
CA GLY A 396 2.05 -20.05 25.95
C GLY A 396 3.52 -19.65 25.81
N LEU A 397 4.21 -19.55 26.94
CA LEU A 397 5.64 -19.27 26.99
C LEU A 397 6.34 -20.46 27.63
N ASP A 398 7.29 -21.05 26.91
CA ASP A 398 8.13 -22.13 27.39
C ASP A 398 9.57 -21.63 27.54
N PHE A 399 10.16 -21.79 28.71
CA PHE A 399 11.56 -21.46 28.97
C PHE A 399 12.42 -22.70 28.76
N ILE A 400 13.49 -22.57 27.99
CA ILE A 400 14.42 -23.66 27.71
C ILE A 400 15.80 -23.24 28.18
N ASP A 401 16.43 -24.05 29.04
CA ASP A 401 17.79 -23.78 29.50
C ASP A 401 18.80 -23.91 28.34
N PRO A 402 19.82 -23.03 28.28
CA PRO A 402 20.87 -23.13 27.28
C PRO A 402 21.64 -24.45 27.43
N LYS A 403 21.88 -25.13 26.31
CA LYS A 403 22.64 -26.39 26.26
C LYS A 403 24.15 -26.18 26.37
#